data_AF-A0AAV5CBX6-F1
#
_entry.id   AF-A0AAV5CBX6-F1
#
_cell.length_a   1.000
_cell.length_b   1.000
_cell.length_c   1.000
_cell.angle_alpha   90.00
_cell.angle_beta   90.00
_cell.angle_gamma   90.00
#
_symmetry.space_group_name_H-M   'P 1'
#
loop_
_entity.id
_entity.type
_entity.pdbx_description
1 polymer ?
#
loop_
_entity_poly.entity_id
_entity_poly.type
_entity_poly.pdbx_seq_one_letter_code
_entity_poly.pdbx_strand_id
1 'polypeptide(L)'
;MGTDRQITWGEFKDAFRAHYLPAGLIRKKAREFAVLKQGSRSVEEYCEEFNRLALYAPEQVDTPAKRKDRFLEGLSAELQDRLNLNMGGTFAEFVNNAIVAKDGYRRVMAERKRSASAMGPSNGPPQKFHMVYTTPSGQRYRSAPVPAPVVRPPQLAQQRPPH
;
A
#
# COMPACT_ATOMS: atom_id res chain seq x y z
N MET A 1 40.33 37.35 -39.83
CA MET A 1 40.40 37.10 -38.37
C MET A 1 39.24 36.18 -38.02
N GLY A 2 39.46 34.87 -37.99
CA GLY A 2 38.44 33.92 -37.55
C GLY A 2 38.45 33.87 -36.03
N THR A 3 37.37 34.30 -35.38
CA THR A 3 37.20 34.13 -33.94
C THR A 3 36.96 32.66 -33.65
N ASP A 4 37.94 31.98 -33.05
CA ASP A 4 37.77 30.63 -32.54
C ASP A 4 36.79 30.67 -31.36
N ARG A 5 35.52 30.36 -31.64
CA ARG A 5 34.46 30.38 -30.63
C ARG A 5 34.65 29.16 -29.74
N GLN A 6 35.17 29.38 -28.53
CA GLN A 6 35.24 28.33 -27.51
C GLN A 6 33.82 27.84 -27.18
N ILE A 7 33.51 26.62 -27.57
CA ILE A 7 32.28 25.93 -27.18
C ILE A 7 32.41 25.52 -25.72
N THR A 8 31.48 25.98 -24.89
CA THR A 8 31.43 25.59 -23.49
C THR A 8 31.00 24.12 -23.35
N TRP A 9 31.39 23.48 -22.25
CA TRP A 9 30.94 22.12 -21.96
C TRP A 9 29.40 22.00 -21.88
N GLY A 10 28.71 23.07 -21.47
CA GLY A 10 27.25 23.14 -21.46
C GLY A 10 26.67 23.05 -22.87
N GLU A 11 27.14 23.91 -23.77
CA GLU A 11 26.69 23.94 -25.17
C GLU A 11 26.96 22.62 -25.90
N PHE A 12 28.12 21.99 -25.66
CA PHE A 12 28.41 20.67 -26.22
C PHE A 12 27.41 19.61 -25.74
N LYS A 13 27.12 19.55 -24.43
CA LYS A 13 26.15 18.59 -23.88
C LYS A 13 24.76 18.83 -24.47
N ASP A 14 24.33 20.08 -24.61
CA ASP A 14 23.01 20.38 -25.13
C ASP A 14 22.89 20.01 -26.61
N ALA A 15 23.90 20.35 -27.43
CA ALA A 15 23.96 19.96 -28.84
C ALA A 15 24.03 18.43 -29.00
N PHE A 16 24.84 17.75 -28.19
CA PHE A 16 24.95 16.29 -28.19
C PHE A 16 23.61 15.64 -27.84
N ARG A 17 22.93 16.10 -26.79
CA ARG A 17 21.62 15.57 -26.41
C ARG A 17 20.58 15.85 -27.48
N ALA A 18 20.55 17.04 -28.08
CA ALA A 18 19.63 17.35 -29.17
C ALA A 18 19.83 16.43 -30.39
N HIS A 19 21.08 16.08 -30.70
CA HIS A 19 21.41 15.23 -31.84
C HIS A 19 21.16 13.74 -31.59
N TYR A 20 21.54 13.22 -30.41
CA TYR A 20 21.51 11.77 -30.12
C TYR A 20 20.34 11.33 -29.23
N LEU A 21 19.64 12.26 -28.57
CA LEU A 21 18.46 11.98 -27.76
C LEU A 21 17.24 12.71 -28.34
N PRO A 22 16.59 12.15 -29.37
CA PRO A 22 15.39 12.72 -29.93
C PRO A 22 14.35 13.00 -28.82
N ALA A 23 13.68 14.15 -28.88
CA ALA A 23 12.69 14.52 -27.87
C ALA A 23 11.59 13.47 -27.68
N GLY A 24 11.21 12.75 -28.75
CA GLY A 24 10.27 11.63 -28.68
C GLY A 24 10.77 10.45 -27.83
N LEU A 25 12.07 10.15 -27.89
CA LEU A 25 12.70 9.11 -27.07
C LEU A 25 12.73 9.50 -25.60
N ILE A 26 13.13 10.74 -25.30
CA ILE A 26 13.13 11.27 -23.91
C ILE A 26 11.71 11.17 -23.34
N ARG A 27 10.70 11.66 -24.07
CA ARG A 27 9.29 11.55 -23.65
C ARG A 27 8.85 10.11 -23.44
N LYS A 28 9.28 9.17 -24.30
CA LYS A 28 8.97 7.75 -24.13
C LYS A 28 9.57 7.21 -22.83
N LYS A 29 10.85 7.49 -22.56
CA LYS A 29 11.55 7.06 -21.34
C LYS A 29 10.99 7.71 -20.08
N ALA A 30 10.62 8.99 -20.13
CA ALA A 30 9.95 9.66 -19.03
C ALA A 30 8.59 9.02 -18.71
N ARG A 31 7.82 8.58 -19.72
CA ARG A 31 6.59 7.81 -19.50
C ARG A 31 6.86 6.44 -18.88
N GLU A 32 7.88 5.72 -19.37
CA GLU A 32 8.31 4.45 -18.77
C GLU A 32 8.65 4.63 -17.27
N PHE A 33 9.35 5.73 -16.93
CA PHE A 33 9.66 6.08 -15.54
C PHE A 33 8.40 6.39 -14.71
N ALA A 34 7.46 7.14 -15.29
CA ALA A 34 6.22 7.55 -14.64
C ALA A 34 5.28 6.37 -14.30
N VAL A 35 5.46 5.20 -14.91
CA VAL A 35 4.69 3.98 -14.59
C VAL A 35 5.56 2.84 -14.05
N LEU A 36 6.84 3.10 -13.78
CA LEU A 36 7.77 2.09 -13.31
C LEU A 36 7.31 1.54 -11.95
N LYS A 37 7.10 0.23 -11.89
CA LYS A 37 6.80 -0.53 -10.67
C LYS A 37 7.80 -1.66 -10.50
N GLN A 38 8.17 -2.00 -9.27
CA GLN A 38 9.02 -3.14 -8.93
C GLN A 38 8.50 -4.43 -9.57
N GLY A 39 7.20 -4.70 -9.41
CA GLY A 39 6.57 -5.93 -9.92
C GLY A 39 7.19 -7.17 -9.26
N SER A 40 7.57 -8.16 -10.06
CA SER A 40 8.21 -9.39 -9.60
C SER A 40 9.73 -9.27 -9.38
N ARG A 41 10.33 -8.12 -9.69
CA ARG A 41 11.78 -7.90 -9.63
C ARG A 41 12.31 -7.82 -8.20
N SER A 42 13.62 -8.05 -8.04
CA SER A 42 14.32 -7.71 -6.82
C SER A 42 14.28 -6.19 -6.55
N VAL A 43 14.61 -5.76 -5.32
CA VAL A 43 14.66 -4.31 -5.02
C VAL A 43 15.84 -3.68 -5.76
N GLU A 44 16.90 -4.46 -5.94
CA GLU A 44 18.14 -4.14 -6.61
C GLU A 44 17.91 -3.94 -8.11
N GLU A 45 17.29 -4.91 -8.80
CA GLU A 45 16.92 -4.81 -10.22
C GLU A 45 15.98 -3.63 -10.48
N TYR A 46 15.06 -3.37 -9.54
CA TYR A 46 14.19 -2.20 -9.61
C TYR A 46 14.97 -0.89 -9.44
N CYS A 47 15.93 -0.84 -8.51
CA CYS A 47 16.80 0.32 -8.30
C CYS A 47 17.68 0.64 -9.50
N GLU A 48 18.26 -0.37 -10.14
CA GLU A 48 19.03 -0.20 -11.37
C GLU A 48 18.18 0.43 -12.48
N GLU A 49 17.00 -0.14 -12.73
CA GLU A 49 16.10 0.39 -13.76
C GLU A 49 15.57 1.78 -13.41
N PHE A 50 15.26 2.03 -12.13
CA PHE A 50 14.87 3.34 -11.63
C PHE A 50 15.96 4.39 -11.90
N ASN A 51 17.21 4.10 -11.56
CA ASN A 51 18.33 5.01 -11.77
C ASN A 51 18.58 5.28 -13.26
N ARG A 52 18.42 4.25 -14.10
CA ARG A 52 18.56 4.36 -15.56
C ARG A 52 17.50 5.27 -16.16
N LEU A 53 16.25 5.10 -15.76
CA LEU A 53 15.12 5.87 -16.29
C LEU A 53 15.03 7.29 -15.70
N ALA A 54 15.47 7.49 -14.45
CA ALA A 54 15.52 8.79 -13.79
C ALA A 54 16.34 9.83 -14.57
N LEU A 55 17.33 9.40 -15.37
CA LEU A 55 18.12 10.27 -16.25
C LEU A 55 17.27 11.01 -17.30
N TYR A 56 16.09 10.49 -17.63
CA TYR A 56 15.18 11.04 -18.63
C TYR A 56 14.03 11.86 -18.04
N ALA A 57 13.89 11.89 -16.72
CA ALA A 57 12.86 12.61 -15.99
C ALA A 57 13.44 13.31 -14.74
N PRO A 58 14.47 14.17 -14.90
CA PRO A 58 15.15 14.81 -13.78
C PRO A 58 14.19 15.62 -12.90
N GLU A 59 13.13 16.18 -13.45
CA GLU A 59 12.09 16.93 -12.73
C GLU A 59 11.32 16.10 -11.68
N GLN A 60 11.28 14.78 -11.85
CA GLN A 60 10.62 13.86 -10.91
C GLN A 60 11.54 13.43 -9.77
N VAL A 61 12.85 13.67 -9.85
CA VAL A 61 13.86 13.22 -8.88
C VAL A 61 14.89 14.29 -8.55
N ASP A 62 14.56 15.55 -8.79
CA ASP A 62 15.41 16.73 -8.61
C ASP A 62 15.80 16.96 -7.14
N THR A 63 15.02 16.44 -6.19
CA THR A 63 15.34 16.45 -4.77
C THR A 63 15.47 15.04 -4.20
N PRO A 64 16.29 14.84 -3.15
CA PRO A 64 16.36 13.55 -2.45
C PRO A 64 15.01 13.05 -1.92
N ALA A 65 14.14 13.97 -1.51
CA ALA A 65 12.78 13.64 -1.05
C ALA A 65 11.94 13.09 -2.20
N LYS A 66 11.77 13.84 -3.29
CA LYS A 66 11.03 13.38 -4.49
C LYS A 66 11.59 12.07 -5.04
N ARG A 67 12.92 11.89 -5.03
CA ARG A 67 13.54 10.63 -5.46
C ARG A 67 13.11 9.44 -4.59
N LYS A 68 13.07 9.61 -3.26
CA LYS A 68 12.61 8.57 -2.34
C LYS A 68 11.11 8.31 -2.49
N ASP A 69 10.30 9.36 -2.58
CA ASP A 69 8.85 9.24 -2.76
C ASP A 69 8.52 8.49 -4.05
N ARG A 70 9.15 8.89 -5.16
CA ARG A 70 8.97 8.25 -6.46
C ARG A 70 9.42 6.78 -6.44
N PHE A 71 10.50 6.48 -5.73
CA PHE A 71 10.97 5.10 -5.56
C PHE A 71 9.98 4.27 -4.75
N LEU A 72 9.50 4.80 -3.62
CA LEU A 72 8.50 4.19 -2.74
C LEU A 72 7.22 3.86 -3.51
N GLU A 73 6.68 4.81 -4.27
CA GLU A 73 5.45 4.62 -5.07
C GLU A 73 5.52 3.41 -6.00
N GLY A 74 6.71 3.05 -6.47
CA GLY A 74 6.92 1.91 -7.35
C GLY A 74 7.19 0.58 -6.64
N LEU A 75 7.47 0.57 -5.33
CA LEU A 75 7.68 -0.66 -4.56
C LEU A 75 6.37 -1.46 -4.37
N SER A 76 6.48 -2.72 -3.92
CA SER A 76 5.30 -3.48 -3.49
C SER A 76 4.62 -2.83 -2.28
N ALA A 77 3.29 -2.93 -2.17
CA ALA A 77 2.52 -2.34 -1.07
C ALA A 77 3.08 -2.73 0.31
N GLU A 78 3.50 -3.98 0.45
CA GLU A 78 4.10 -4.50 1.67
C GLU A 78 5.42 -3.81 2.06
N LEU A 79 6.28 -3.49 1.08
CA LEU A 79 7.48 -2.70 1.32
C LEU A 79 7.15 -1.23 1.55
N GLN A 80 6.14 -0.70 0.85
CA GLN A 80 5.69 0.67 1.07
C GLN A 80 5.28 0.89 2.52
N ASP A 81 4.43 0.03 3.07
CA ASP A 81 3.95 0.13 4.46
C ASP A 81 5.08 0.14 5.48
N ARG A 82 6.12 -0.67 5.26
CA ARG A 82 7.29 -0.74 6.16
C ARG A 82 8.19 0.47 6.07
N LEU A 83 8.40 0.97 4.86
CA LEU A 83 9.35 2.06 4.59
C LEU A 83 8.76 3.44 4.84
N ASN A 84 7.43 3.57 4.80
CA ASN A 84 6.75 4.84 5.01
C ASN A 84 7.07 5.46 6.39
N LEU A 85 7.38 4.62 7.37
CA LEU A 85 7.77 5.04 8.73
C LEU A 85 9.25 5.47 8.83
N ASN A 86 10.07 5.21 7.81
CA ASN A 86 11.51 5.50 7.81
C ASN A 86 11.96 6.18 6.52
N MET A 87 11.40 7.37 6.27
CA MET A 87 11.76 8.24 5.15
C MET A 87 13.01 9.11 5.40
N GLY A 88 13.73 8.89 6.50
CA GLY A 88 14.96 9.61 6.82
C GLY A 88 16.14 9.26 5.90
N GLY A 89 17.26 9.96 6.08
CA GLY A 89 18.54 9.62 5.45
C GLY A 89 18.63 9.84 3.94
N THR A 90 19.73 9.35 3.39
CA THR A 90 20.07 9.38 1.97
C THR A 90 19.26 8.37 1.16
N PHE A 91 19.26 8.53 -0.17
CA PHE A 91 18.63 7.55 -1.06
C PHE A 91 19.27 6.16 -0.95
N ALA A 92 20.59 6.08 -0.75
CA ALA A 92 21.29 4.81 -0.60
C ALA A 92 20.87 4.05 0.67
N GLU A 93 20.76 4.76 1.80
CA GLU A 93 20.26 4.18 3.06
C GLU A 93 18.81 3.72 2.90
N PHE A 94 17.98 4.49 2.20
CA PHE A 94 16.59 4.12 1.92
C PHE A 94 16.47 2.84 1.09
N VAL A 95 17.29 2.69 0.04
CA VAL A 95 17.34 1.47 -0.78
C VAL A 95 17.85 0.29 0.05
N ASN A 96 18.88 0.48 0.88
CA ASN A 96 19.37 -0.57 1.77
C ASN A 96 18.28 -1.05 2.74
N ASN A 97 17.51 -0.11 3.32
CA ASN A 97 16.39 -0.44 4.20
C ASN A 97 15.32 -1.27 3.47
N ALA A 98 15.05 -0.96 2.19
CA ALA A 98 14.11 -1.72 1.37
C ALA A 98 14.59 -3.17 1.13
N ILE A 99 15.88 -3.36 0.88
CA ILE A 99 16.49 -4.70 0.71
C ILE A 99 16.37 -5.51 2.01
N VAL A 100 16.78 -4.92 3.14
CA VAL A 100 16.70 -5.57 4.47
C VAL A 100 15.26 -5.91 4.84
N ALA A 101 14.32 -5.00 4.58
CA ALA A 101 12.89 -5.21 4.86
C ALA A 101 12.33 -6.40 4.07
N LYS A 102 12.70 -6.55 2.80
CA LYS A 102 12.26 -7.66 1.93
C LYS A 102 12.76 -9.00 2.45
N ASP A 103 14.01 -9.08 2.88
CA ASP A 103 14.58 -10.31 3.45
C ASP A 103 13.95 -10.69 4.78
N GLY A 104 13.74 -9.70 5.66
CA GLY A 104 13.04 -9.92 6.93
C GLY A 104 11.63 -10.45 6.70
N TYR A 105 10.89 -9.88 5.76
CA TYR A 105 9.55 -10.38 5.42
C TYR A 105 9.56 -11.81 4.90
N ARG A 106 10.45 -12.13 3.97
CA ARG A 106 10.55 -13.47 3.39
C ARG A 106 10.79 -14.53 4.46
N ARG A 107 11.60 -14.23 5.48
CA ARG A 107 11.84 -15.11 6.64
C ARG A 107 10.56 -15.30 7.47
N VAL A 108 9.91 -14.21 7.86
CA VAL A 108 8.67 -14.23 8.66
C VAL A 108 7.57 -15.02 7.96
N MET A 109 7.37 -14.79 6.65
CA MET A 109 6.35 -15.50 5.88
C MET A 109 6.67 -16.98 5.67
N ALA A 110 7.94 -17.34 5.48
CA ALA A 110 8.35 -18.74 5.41
C ALA A 110 8.11 -19.47 6.74
N GLU A 111 8.36 -18.81 7.87
CA GLU A 111 8.05 -19.35 9.19
C GLU A 111 6.54 -19.51 9.42
N ARG A 112 5.74 -18.50 9.08
CA ARG A 112 4.27 -18.58 9.16
C ARG A 112 3.70 -19.69 8.29
N LYS A 113 4.28 -19.94 7.11
CA LYS A 113 3.89 -21.06 6.25
C LYS A 113 4.26 -22.40 6.90
N ARG A 114 5.45 -22.53 7.49
CA ARG A 114 5.87 -23.75 8.20
C ARG A 114 4.99 -24.04 9.41
N SER A 115 4.67 -23.03 10.22
CA SER A 115 3.78 -23.20 11.37
C SER A 115 2.35 -23.54 10.95
N ALA A 116 1.82 -22.92 9.90
CA ALA A 116 0.52 -23.27 9.33
C ALA A 116 0.49 -24.70 8.73
N SER A 117 1.60 -25.20 8.17
CA SER A 117 1.70 -26.57 7.69
C SER A 117 1.91 -27.60 8.82
N ALA A 118 2.54 -27.20 9.93
CA ALA A 118 2.65 -28.03 11.13
C ALA A 118 1.32 -28.12 11.90
N MET A 119 0.52 -27.05 11.87
CA MET A 119 -0.87 -27.04 12.34
C MET A 119 -1.76 -27.57 11.20
N GLY A 120 -1.75 -28.91 10.98
CA GLY A 120 -2.55 -29.55 9.92
C GLY A 120 -4.03 -29.12 9.91
N PRO A 121 -4.78 -29.39 8.82
CA PRO A 121 -6.17 -28.94 8.70
C PRO A 121 -6.97 -29.38 9.93
N SER A 122 -7.49 -28.39 10.67
CA SER A 122 -8.35 -28.65 11.81
C SER A 122 -9.66 -29.27 11.30
N ASN A 123 -9.75 -30.59 11.34
CA ASN A 123 -11.01 -31.33 11.14
C ASN A 123 -11.91 -31.30 12.39
N GLY A 124 -11.61 -30.45 13.36
CA GLY A 124 -12.45 -30.25 14.54
C GLY A 124 -13.59 -29.27 14.26
N PRO A 125 -14.81 -29.49 14.80
CA PRO A 125 -15.90 -28.52 14.68
C PRO A 125 -15.44 -27.17 15.26
N PRO A 126 -15.92 -26.03 14.72
CA PRO A 126 -15.52 -24.72 15.19
C PRO A 126 -15.79 -24.63 16.70
N GLN A 127 -14.73 -24.44 17.48
CA GLN A 127 -14.83 -24.19 18.91
C GLN A 127 -15.59 -22.86 19.07
N LYS A 128 -16.86 -22.95 19.47
CA LYS A 128 -17.67 -21.78 19.81
C LYS A 128 -17.05 -21.16 21.06
N PHE A 129 -16.28 -20.09 20.89
CA PHE A 129 -15.83 -19.27 22.00
C PHE A 129 -17.06 -18.66 22.67
N HIS A 130 -17.48 -19.24 23.80
CA HIS A 130 -18.52 -18.67 24.64
C HIS A 130 -17.86 -17.62 25.53
N MET A 131 -18.01 -16.35 25.15
CA MET A 131 -17.59 -15.22 25.97
C MET A 131 -18.50 -15.19 27.22
N VAL A 132 -18.02 -15.79 28.32
CA VAL A 132 -18.71 -15.74 29.60
C VAL A 132 -18.55 -14.33 30.14
N TYR A 133 -19.61 -13.54 30.05
CA TYR A 133 -19.74 -12.36 30.90
C TYR A 133 -19.99 -12.85 32.32
N THR A 134 -18.93 -13.03 33.10
CA THR A 134 -19.04 -13.18 34.56
C THR A 134 -19.42 -11.82 35.14
N THR A 135 -20.70 -11.49 35.09
CA THR A 135 -21.28 -10.49 35.99
C THR A 135 -21.28 -11.06 37.41
N PRO A 136 -20.63 -10.41 38.39
CA PRO A 136 -20.67 -10.85 39.78
C PRO A 136 -22.06 -10.55 40.33
N SER A 137 -22.88 -11.57 40.54
CA SER A 137 -24.20 -11.43 41.17
C SER A 137 -24.25 -12.06 42.55
N GLY A 138 -24.25 -11.21 43.58
CA GLY A 138 -25.00 -11.38 44.82
C GLY A 138 -25.54 -9.99 45.20
N GLN A 139 -26.81 -9.75 45.52
CA GLN A 139 -27.89 -10.59 45.99
C GLN A 139 -29.27 -10.03 45.57
N ARG A 140 -30.19 -10.96 45.30
CA ARG A 140 -31.61 -11.05 45.72
C ARG A 140 -32.52 -9.84 45.58
N TYR A 141 -33.60 -9.98 44.81
CA TYR A 141 -34.97 -9.71 45.27
C TYR A 141 -35.99 -10.63 44.57
N ARG A 142 -37.06 -10.95 45.31
CA ARG A 142 -38.14 -11.89 45.00
C ARG A 142 -39.07 -11.40 43.87
N SER A 143 -39.68 -12.37 43.21
CA SER A 143 -40.64 -12.32 42.10
C SER A 143 -41.92 -11.54 42.37
N ALA A 144 -42.48 -10.89 41.33
CA ALA A 144 -43.87 -10.45 41.25
C ALA A 144 -44.55 -11.08 40.00
N PRO A 145 -45.87 -11.40 40.02
CA PRO A 145 -46.53 -12.06 38.90
C PRO A 145 -46.95 -11.07 37.79
N VAL A 146 -46.94 -11.54 36.55
CA VAL A 146 -47.28 -10.82 35.31
C VAL A 146 -48.81 -10.79 35.08
N PRO A 147 -49.41 -9.71 34.54
CA PRO A 147 -50.81 -9.74 34.11
C PRO A 147 -50.97 -10.35 32.71
N ALA A 148 -52.08 -11.07 32.48
CA ALA A 148 -52.41 -11.78 31.24
C ALA A 148 -52.94 -10.85 30.11
N PRO A 149 -52.82 -11.23 28.82
CA PRO A 149 -53.18 -10.38 27.69
C PRO A 149 -54.70 -10.38 27.39
N VAL A 150 -55.26 -9.21 27.09
CA VAL A 150 -56.66 -9.03 26.65
C VAL A 150 -56.74 -9.18 25.13
N VAL A 151 -57.45 -10.20 24.65
CA VAL A 151 -57.80 -10.39 23.23
C VAL A 151 -59.08 -9.61 22.92
N ARG A 152 -59.05 -8.69 21.96
CA ARG A 152 -60.25 -7.95 21.48
C ARG A 152 -60.99 -8.75 20.40
N PRO A 153 -62.33 -8.82 20.45
CA PRO A 153 -63.14 -9.45 19.41
C PRO A 153 -63.37 -8.53 18.19
N PRO A 154 -63.68 -9.09 17.00
CA PRO A 154 -63.74 -8.34 15.74
C PRO A 154 -65.04 -7.53 15.61
N GLN A 155 -64.92 -6.28 15.15
CA GLN A 155 -66.08 -5.42 14.84
C GLN A 155 -66.56 -5.64 13.41
N LEU A 156 -67.85 -5.94 13.27
CA LEU A 156 -68.57 -6.06 12.00
C LEU A 156 -68.74 -4.67 11.35
N ALA A 157 -68.49 -4.63 10.05
CA ALA A 157 -68.57 -3.44 9.20
C ALA A 157 -69.98 -2.83 9.18
N GLN A 158 -70.07 -1.52 9.37
CA GLN A 158 -71.24 -0.72 8.95
C GLN A 158 -70.81 0.60 8.31
N GLN A 159 -71.57 0.95 7.29
CA GLN A 159 -71.24 1.78 6.13
C GLN A 159 -71.44 3.28 6.42
N ARG A 160 -70.64 4.14 5.75
CA ARG A 160 -70.87 5.60 5.64
C ARG A 160 -72.10 5.86 4.74
N PRO A 161 -72.83 6.98 4.91
CA PRO A 161 -72.67 8.11 3.97
C PRO A 161 -72.99 9.51 4.65
N PRO A 162 -73.38 10.61 3.94
CA PRO A 162 -72.51 11.79 3.81
C PRO A 162 -73.15 13.13 4.27
N HIS A 163 -72.33 14.11 4.63
CA HIS A 163 -72.09 15.39 3.94
C HIS A 163 -71.22 16.29 4.81
#